data_AF-A0AAN5CBT6-F1
#
_entry.id   AF-A0AAN5CBT6-F1
#
_cell.length_a   1.000
_cell.length_b   1.000
_cell.length_c   1.000
_cell.angle_alpha   90.00
_cell.angle_beta   90.00
_cell.angle_gamma   90.00
#
_symmetry.space_group_name_H-M   'P 1'
#
loop_
_entity.id
_entity.type
_entity.pdbx_description
1 polymer ?
#
loop_
_entity_poly.entity_id
_entity_poly.type
_entity_poly.pdbx_seq_one_letter_code
_entity_poly.pdbx_strand_id
1 'polypeptide(L)'
;MASAGLFEAALDHAHARGVLCGGIFQTSTIAVCPNSGVSASGCHSKLIVGGLALVGIGAAIGYFACKKASCCSSRVNTKIKLGEPKVADTVDLEDIGDKKAFCRCWKSEKFPYCDGSHGKHNKETGDNLGPLIVKKKE
;
A
#
# COMPACT_ATOMS: atom_id res chain seq x y z
N MET A 1 -25.74 27.35 -21.95
CA MET A 1 -24.57 27.01 -22.77
C MET A 1 -23.35 27.26 -21.90
N ALA A 2 -23.05 26.31 -21.02
CA ALA A 2 -22.03 25.28 -21.19
C ALA A 2 -20.60 25.85 -21.13
N SER A 3 -19.95 25.72 -19.97
CA SER A 3 -18.57 25.26 -19.95
C SER A 3 -18.28 24.53 -18.63
N ALA A 4 -17.65 23.38 -18.77
CA ALA A 4 -17.50 22.35 -17.76
C ALA A 4 -16.39 22.70 -16.75
N GLY A 5 -16.71 22.55 -15.46
CA GLY A 5 -15.70 22.47 -14.40
C GLY A 5 -15.05 21.09 -14.42
N LEU A 6 -13.77 21.04 -14.81
CA LEU A 6 -12.93 19.86 -14.74
C LEU A 6 -12.32 19.75 -13.33
N PHE A 7 -12.84 18.76 -12.60
CA PHE A 7 -12.15 17.77 -11.79
C PHE A 7 -10.87 18.16 -11.02
N GLU A 8 -11.00 18.06 -9.70
CA GLU A 8 -9.98 17.82 -8.68
C GLU A 8 -8.83 16.89 -9.12
N ALA A 9 -7.62 17.17 -8.62
CA ALA A 9 -7.08 16.39 -7.49
C ALA A 9 -5.74 16.97 -7.05
N ALA A 10 -5.71 17.38 -5.79
CA ALA A 10 -4.55 17.84 -5.09
C ALA A 10 -3.48 16.74 -4.98
N LEU A 11 -2.25 17.20 -5.15
CA LEU A 11 -1.01 16.51 -4.99
C LEU A 11 -0.77 16.26 -3.48
N ASP A 12 -1.16 15.10 -2.95
CA ASP A 12 -0.77 14.70 -1.60
C ASP A 12 0.47 13.78 -1.64
N HIS A 13 1.54 14.28 -1.04
CA HIS A 13 2.87 13.69 -1.01
C HIS A 13 2.90 12.49 -0.04
N ALA A 14 2.88 11.27 -0.58
CA ALA A 14 3.28 10.09 0.17
C ALA A 14 4.80 9.90 0.09
N HIS A 15 5.47 10.17 1.22
CA HIS A 15 6.86 9.80 1.50
C HIS A 15 7.04 8.28 1.37
N ALA A 16 7.46 7.80 0.20
CA ALA A 16 8.08 6.48 0.06
C ALA A 16 9.54 6.59 0.48
N ARG A 17 9.84 6.14 1.70
CA ARG A 17 11.21 5.93 2.18
C ARG A 17 11.87 4.83 1.35
N GLY A 18 12.91 5.22 0.63
CA GLY A 18 14.15 4.45 0.52
C GLY A 18 14.19 3.29 -0.47
N VAL A 19 14.29 3.59 -1.76
CA VAL A 19 15.19 2.86 -2.66
C VAL A 19 15.92 3.92 -3.50
N LEU A 20 17.06 4.39 -2.99
CA LEU A 20 17.92 5.34 -3.66
C LEU A 20 19.13 4.63 -4.25
N CYS A 21 19.39 5.00 -5.51
CA CYS A 21 20.70 5.13 -6.14
C CYS A 21 21.46 3.82 -6.42
N GLY A 22 21.73 3.43 -7.67
CA GLY A 22 22.21 4.29 -8.76
C GLY A 22 23.72 4.13 -8.87
N GLY A 23 24.16 3.02 -9.46
CA GLY A 23 25.54 2.83 -9.92
C GLY A 23 25.60 3.08 -11.41
N ILE A 24 25.75 4.34 -11.80
CA ILE A 24 26.13 4.74 -13.16
C ILE A 24 27.63 4.43 -13.27
N PHE A 25 27.99 3.36 -13.97
CA PHE A 25 29.35 3.24 -14.52
C PHE A 25 29.28 3.48 -16.02
N GLN A 26 29.64 4.71 -16.36
CA GLN A 26 29.85 5.18 -17.70
C GLN A 26 31.23 4.70 -18.15
N THR A 27 31.28 3.79 -19.13
CA THR A 27 32.44 3.64 -20.01
C THR A 27 31.96 3.46 -21.45
N SER A 28 31.87 4.60 -22.12
CA SER A 28 32.40 4.84 -23.47
C SER A 28 32.47 3.65 -24.43
N THR A 29 31.45 3.49 -25.27
CA THR A 29 31.68 3.18 -26.68
C THR A 29 30.76 4.06 -27.52
N ILE A 30 31.33 5.16 -28.03
CA ILE A 30 30.72 5.89 -29.14
C ILE A 30 30.83 4.94 -30.34
N ALA A 31 29.72 4.32 -30.74
CA ALA A 31 29.62 3.68 -32.04
C ALA A 31 29.50 4.79 -33.10
N VAL A 32 30.65 5.34 -33.52
CA VAL A 32 30.72 6.13 -34.76
C VAL A 32 30.71 5.14 -35.91
N CYS A 33 29.63 5.08 -36.69
CA CYS A 33 29.63 4.40 -37.97
C CYS A 33 30.40 5.28 -38.98
N PRO A 34 31.44 4.76 -39.66
CA PRO A 34 32.10 5.51 -40.70
C PRO A 34 31.17 5.57 -41.92
N ASN A 35 30.84 6.81 -42.25
CA ASN A 35 30.32 7.32 -43.51
C ASN A 35 30.05 6.29 -44.62
N SER A 36 28.78 6.02 -44.89
CA SER A 36 28.29 5.55 -46.18
C SER A 36 26.86 6.05 -46.35
N GLY A 37 26.72 7.14 -47.10
CA GLY A 37 25.44 7.68 -47.48
C GLY A 37 24.66 6.66 -48.30
N VAL A 38 23.55 6.19 -47.75
CA VAL A 38 22.40 5.69 -48.49
C VAL A 38 21.16 5.98 -47.66
N SER A 39 20.27 6.75 -48.26
CA SER A 39 18.94 7.07 -47.76
C SER A 39 18.22 5.79 -47.34
N ALA A 40 18.02 5.59 -46.03
CA ALA A 40 17.19 4.51 -45.49
C ALA A 40 15.93 5.11 -44.87
N SER A 41 15.09 5.72 -45.70
CA SER A 41 13.75 6.21 -45.32
C SER A 41 12.76 5.10 -44.90
N GLY A 42 13.20 3.84 -44.77
CA GLY A 42 12.37 2.70 -44.38
C GLY A 42 12.80 1.92 -43.13
N CYS A 43 13.95 2.21 -42.50
CA CYS A 43 14.50 1.33 -41.46
C CYS A 43 14.23 1.81 -40.02
N HIS A 44 14.12 3.13 -39.79
CA HIS A 44 13.90 3.69 -38.45
C HIS A 44 12.43 3.66 -38.00
N SER A 45 11.47 3.69 -38.93
CA SER A 45 10.03 3.68 -38.60
C SER A 45 9.60 2.40 -37.88
N LYS A 46 10.08 1.22 -38.32
CA LYS A 46 9.76 -0.06 -37.69
C LYS A 46 10.39 -0.20 -36.30
N LEU A 47 11.59 0.36 -36.10
CA LEU A 47 12.27 0.36 -34.81
C LEU A 47 11.59 1.27 -33.79
N ILE A 48 11.12 2.46 -34.23
CA ILE A 48 10.39 3.42 -33.39
C ILE A 48 8.99 2.89 -33.05
N VAL A 49 8.25 2.36 -34.02
CA VAL A 49 6.91 1.78 -33.79
C VAL A 49 6.99 0.54 -32.89
N GLY A 50 7.98 -0.33 -33.12
CA GLY A 50 8.24 -1.47 -32.24
C GLY A 50 8.63 -1.06 -30.81
N GLY A 51 9.47 -0.03 -30.67
CA GLY A 51 9.88 0.50 -29.37
C GLY A 51 8.70 1.11 -28.57
N LEU A 52 7.87 1.92 -29.21
CA LEU A 52 6.68 2.52 -28.58
C LEU A 52 5.65 1.45 -28.19
N ALA A 53 5.48 0.41 -29.00
CA ALA A 53 4.60 -0.71 -28.67
C ALA A 53 5.08 -1.46 -27.42
N LEU A 54 6.39 -1.74 -27.30
CA LEU A 54 6.95 -2.42 -26.13
C LEU A 54 6.84 -1.58 -24.85
N VAL A 55 7.06 -0.26 -24.93
CA VAL A 55 6.87 0.65 -23.79
C VAL A 55 5.40 0.72 -23.38
N GLY A 56 4.47 0.85 -24.34
CA GLY A 56 3.04 0.86 -24.07
C GLY A 56 2.54 -0.43 -23.42
N ILE A 57 2.99 -1.59 -23.92
CA ILE A 57 2.67 -2.91 -23.37
C ILE A 57 3.27 -3.05 -21.96
N GLY A 58 4.54 -2.67 -21.77
CA GLY A 58 5.20 -2.70 -20.46
C GLY A 58 4.52 -1.82 -19.42
N ALA A 59 4.12 -0.60 -19.80
CA ALA A 59 3.38 0.33 -18.95
C ALA A 59 1.99 -0.21 -18.59
N ALA A 60 1.26 -0.80 -19.55
CA ALA A 60 -0.04 -1.41 -19.30
C ALA A 60 0.09 -2.61 -18.34
N ILE A 61 1.01 -3.54 -18.60
CA ILE A 61 1.26 -4.70 -17.73
C ILE A 61 1.67 -4.24 -16.33
N GLY A 62 2.59 -3.28 -16.22
CA GLY A 62 3.01 -2.71 -14.94
C GLY A 62 1.86 -2.05 -14.18
N TYR A 63 0.99 -1.30 -14.86
CA TYR A 63 -0.20 -0.68 -14.27
C TYR A 63 -1.19 -1.73 -13.76
N PHE A 64 -1.52 -2.76 -14.55
CA PHE A 64 -2.45 -3.81 -14.13
C PHE A 64 -1.88 -4.69 -13.01
N ALA A 65 -0.58 -5.00 -13.06
CA ALA A 65 0.11 -5.73 -12.00
C ALA A 65 0.15 -4.93 -10.69
N CYS A 66 0.49 -3.65 -10.77
CA CYS A 66 0.49 -2.75 -9.62
C CYS A 66 -0.92 -2.61 -9.04
N LYS A 67 -1.94 -2.36 -9.86
CA LYS A 67 -3.34 -2.24 -9.40
C LYS A 67 -3.87 -3.52 -8.73
N LYS A 68 -3.42 -4.69 -9.18
CA LYS A 68 -3.79 -5.99 -8.60
C LYS A 68 -2.99 -6.30 -7.32
N ALA A 69 -1.75 -5.82 -7.20
CA ALA A 69 -0.92 -5.99 -6.02
C ALA A 69 -1.17 -4.92 -4.95
N SER A 70 -1.65 -3.73 -5.32
CA SER A 70 -1.85 -2.59 -4.42
C SER A 70 -3.18 -2.62 -3.67
N CYS A 71 -4.02 -3.64 -3.86
CA CYS A 71 -5.27 -3.80 -3.13
C CYS A 71 -5.11 -4.61 -1.83
N CYS A 72 -3.95 -4.48 -1.17
CA CYS A 72 -3.79 -4.95 0.20
C CYS A 72 -4.66 -4.07 1.09
N SER A 73 -5.94 -4.44 1.22
CA SER A 73 -6.86 -3.82 2.15
C SER A 73 -6.26 -3.88 3.55
N SER A 74 -5.75 -2.75 4.04
CA SER A 74 -5.15 -2.57 5.37
C SER A 74 -6.20 -2.65 6.50
N ARG A 75 -7.25 -3.45 6.31
CA ARG A 75 -8.36 -3.59 7.23
C ARG A 75 -7.94 -4.45 8.42
N VAL A 76 -7.77 -3.80 9.57
CA VAL A 76 -7.38 -4.46 10.84
C VAL A 76 -8.49 -5.38 11.36
N ASN A 77 -9.73 -4.86 11.36
CA ASN A 77 -10.91 -5.56 11.84
C ASN A 77 -11.57 -6.38 10.72
N THR A 78 -11.48 -7.70 10.83
CA THR A 78 -12.00 -8.66 9.85
C THR A 78 -13.26 -9.39 10.29
N LYS A 79 -13.71 -9.26 11.56
CA LYS A 79 -14.82 -10.09 12.08
C LYS A 79 -15.79 -9.38 13.05
N ILE A 80 -15.40 -8.28 13.68
CA ILE A 80 -16.20 -7.64 14.74
C ILE A 80 -17.10 -6.57 14.12
N LYS A 81 -18.42 -6.64 14.32
CA LYS A 81 -19.39 -5.56 14.00
C LYS A 81 -19.14 -4.87 12.63
N LEU A 82 -18.95 -5.65 11.56
CA LEU A 82 -18.53 -5.14 10.25
C LEU A 82 -19.55 -4.25 9.54
N GLY A 83 -20.82 -4.32 9.95
CA GLY A 83 -21.90 -3.48 9.43
C GLY A 83 -21.89 -2.05 9.98
N GLU A 84 -21.20 -1.82 11.10
CA GLU A 84 -21.10 -0.49 11.67
C GLU A 84 -19.97 0.31 11.00
N PRO A 85 -20.22 1.57 10.58
CA PRO A 85 -19.17 2.40 9.98
C PRO A 85 -18.05 2.74 10.99
N LYS A 86 -18.38 2.75 12.28
CA LYS A 86 -17.46 2.95 13.39
C LYS A 86 -17.86 2.10 14.57
N VAL A 87 -16.97 1.22 14.99
CA VAL A 87 -17.17 0.40 16.20
C VAL A 87 -16.58 1.14 17.40
N ALA A 88 -17.44 1.51 18.35
CA ALA A 88 -17.07 2.06 19.64
C ALA A 88 -17.84 1.32 20.75
N ASP A 89 -17.15 0.95 21.81
CA ASP A 89 -17.72 0.25 22.97
C ASP A 89 -17.52 1.14 24.21
N THR A 90 -18.60 1.35 24.95
CA THR A 90 -18.61 2.07 26.23
C THR A 90 -18.69 1.06 27.35
N VAL A 91 -17.86 1.23 28.38
CA VAL A 91 -17.88 0.40 29.58
C VAL A 91 -17.79 1.32 30.78
N ASP A 92 -18.74 1.16 31.70
CA ASP A 92 -18.81 1.96 32.92
C ASP A 92 -17.76 1.50 33.94
N LEU A 93 -17.18 2.43 34.69
CA LEU A 93 -16.11 2.14 35.65
C LEU A 93 -16.54 1.18 36.76
N GLU A 94 -17.84 1.15 37.07
CA GLU A 94 -18.44 0.31 38.11
C GLU A 94 -18.42 -1.18 37.72
N ASP A 95 -18.52 -1.49 36.42
CA ASP A 95 -18.59 -2.86 35.90
C ASP A 95 -17.21 -3.52 35.69
N ILE A 96 -16.14 -2.74 35.75
CA ILE A 96 -14.76 -3.16 35.46
C ILE A 96 -14.13 -3.93 36.63
N GLY A 97 -14.62 -3.73 37.85
CA GLY A 97 -14.01 -4.23 39.08
C GLY A 97 -12.62 -3.63 39.33
N ASP A 98 -11.74 -4.36 40.03
CA ASP A 98 -10.40 -3.85 40.40
C ASP A 98 -9.45 -3.73 39.21
N LYS A 99 -9.59 -4.63 38.23
CA LYS A 99 -8.71 -4.70 37.05
C LYS A 99 -9.40 -5.38 35.88
N LYS A 100 -9.31 -4.76 34.70
CA LYS A 100 -9.78 -5.35 33.44
C LYS A 100 -8.81 -5.10 32.30
N ALA A 101 -8.86 -6.00 31.31
CA ALA A 101 -8.07 -5.93 30.10
C ALA A 101 -8.99 -5.76 28.88
N PHE A 102 -8.70 -4.75 28.05
CA PHE A 102 -9.44 -4.43 26.84
C PHE A 102 -8.64 -4.77 25.58
N CYS A 103 -9.31 -5.32 24.58
CA CYS A 103 -8.72 -5.77 23.34
C CYS A 103 -8.33 -4.57 22.46
N ARG A 104 -7.13 -4.63 21.85
CA ARG A 104 -6.67 -3.68 20.83
C ARG A 104 -6.30 -4.33 19.50
N CYS A 105 -6.29 -5.67 19.44
CA CYS A 105 -5.87 -6.41 18.26
C CYS A 105 -7.02 -6.80 17.31
N TRP A 106 -8.29 -6.55 17.70
CA TRP A 106 -9.48 -6.97 16.94
C TRP A 106 -9.61 -8.48 16.70
N LYS A 107 -8.83 -9.31 17.41
CA LYS A 107 -8.86 -10.78 17.28
C LYS A 107 -9.62 -11.48 18.40
N SER A 108 -9.98 -10.78 19.48
CA SER A 108 -10.71 -11.39 20.59
C SER A 108 -12.11 -11.86 20.18
N GLU A 109 -12.55 -12.98 20.73
CA GLU A 109 -13.93 -13.48 20.67
C GLU A 109 -14.84 -12.81 21.72
N LYS A 110 -14.25 -12.31 22.81
CA LYS A 110 -14.94 -11.60 23.90
C LYS A 110 -14.81 -10.08 23.80
N PHE A 111 -14.65 -9.55 22.58
CA PHE A 111 -14.52 -8.12 22.33
C PHE A 111 -15.69 -7.36 22.97
N PRO A 112 -15.47 -6.28 23.74
CA PRO A 112 -14.26 -5.44 23.82
C PRO A 112 -13.17 -5.91 24.80
N TYR A 113 -13.38 -7.01 25.52
CA TYR A 113 -12.41 -7.52 26.48
C TYR A 113 -11.29 -8.32 25.82
N CYS A 114 -10.12 -8.39 26.46
CA CYS A 114 -9.01 -9.21 26.00
C CYS A 114 -9.14 -10.65 26.52
N ASP A 115 -9.05 -11.62 25.62
CA ASP A 115 -9.03 -13.07 25.90
C ASP A 115 -7.67 -13.74 25.63
N GLY A 116 -6.64 -12.96 25.27
CA GLY A 116 -5.31 -13.48 24.92
C GLY A 116 -5.09 -13.76 23.43
N SER A 117 -6.09 -13.59 22.57
CA SER A 117 -5.97 -13.84 21.11
C SER A 117 -4.86 -13.03 20.40
N HIS A 118 -4.42 -11.92 20.99
CA HIS A 118 -3.28 -11.15 20.49
C HIS A 118 -1.98 -11.98 20.46
N GLY A 119 -1.78 -12.93 21.38
CA GLY A 119 -0.58 -13.77 21.39
C GLY A 119 -0.46 -14.65 20.14
N LYS A 120 -1.57 -15.28 19.73
CA LYS A 120 -1.63 -16.06 18.48
C LYS A 120 -1.35 -15.16 17.26
N HIS A 121 -2.00 -14.00 17.22
CA HIS A 121 -1.82 -13.04 16.14
C HIS A 121 -0.37 -12.56 16.01
N ASN A 122 0.25 -12.17 17.12
CA ASN A 122 1.65 -11.75 17.17
C ASN A 122 2.59 -12.85 16.66
N LYS A 123 2.35 -14.11 17.06
CA LYS A 123 3.15 -15.25 16.60
C LYS A 123 3.04 -15.49 15.09
N GLU A 124 1.86 -15.34 14.52
CA GLU A 124 1.59 -15.60 13.10
C GLU A 124 2.09 -14.47 12.19
N THR A 125 2.03 -13.23 12.68
CA THR A 125 2.32 -12.03 11.87
C THR A 125 3.68 -11.40 12.18
N GLY A 126 4.31 -11.76 13.30
CA GLY A 126 5.50 -11.09 13.82
C GLY A 126 5.20 -9.76 14.52
N ASP A 127 3.93 -9.47 14.83
CA ASP A 127 3.50 -8.25 15.51
C ASP A 127 3.76 -8.30 17.02
N ASN A 128 3.58 -7.18 17.72
CA ASN A 128 3.85 -7.00 19.15
C ASN A 128 2.70 -6.34 19.92
N LEU A 129 1.45 -6.64 19.52
CA LEU A 129 0.27 -6.06 20.13
C LEU A 129 0.01 -6.58 21.55
N GLY A 130 -0.66 -5.76 22.37
CA GLY A 130 -1.10 -6.12 23.72
C GLY A 130 -2.35 -5.35 24.16
N PRO A 131 -3.05 -5.83 25.21
CA PRO A 131 -4.28 -5.20 25.69
C PRO A 131 -4.04 -3.87 26.39
N LEU A 132 -5.09 -3.07 26.52
CA LEU A 132 -5.14 -1.95 27.47
C LEU A 132 -5.60 -2.48 28.83
N ILE A 133 -4.80 -2.28 29.88
CA ILE A 133 -5.16 -2.70 31.23
C ILE A 133 -5.63 -1.47 32.01
N VAL A 134 -6.88 -1.51 32.46
CA VAL A 134 -7.46 -0.49 33.33
C VAL A 134 -7.55 -1.07 34.73
N LYS A 135 -7.07 -0.31 35.72
CA LYS A 135 -7.14 -0.68 37.14
C LYS A 135 -7.87 0.43 37.89
N LYS A 136 -8.67 0.07 38.88
CA LYS A 136 -9.19 1.03 39.83
C LYS A 136 -8.01 1.56 40.65
N LYS A 137 -7.97 2.87 40.85
CA LYS A 137 -7.00 3.47 41.76
C LYS A 137 -7.39 3.07 43.18
N GLU A 138 -6.45 2.47 43.90
CA GLU A 138 -6.57 2.18 45.33
C GLU A 138 -6.76 3.47 46.14
#